data_AF-A0A947DEU0-F1
#
_entry.id   AF-A0A947DEU0-F1
#
_cell.length_a   1.000
_cell.length_b   1.000
_cell.length_c   1.000
_cell.angle_alpha   90.00
_cell.angle_beta   90.00
_cell.angle_gamma   90.00
#
_symmetry.space_group_name_H-M   'P 1'
#
loop_
_entity.id
_entity.type
_entity.pdbx_description
1 polymer ?
#
loop_
_entity_poly.entity_id
_entity_poly.type
_entity_poly.pdbx_seq_one_letter_code
_entity_poly.pdbx_strand_id
1 'polypeptide(L)' 'MGTDSINAVIDIGTNSLLLLVAQKVTGTSCLSSNQSWLIPLSNQAHTVRLGENLAATGCLSDGILL' A
#
# COMPACT_ATOMS: atom_id res chain seq x y z
N MET A 1 21.76 14.39 -8.20
CA MET A 1 20.45 13.86 -8.65
C MET A 1 19.84 13.16 -7.45
N GLY A 2 18.67 13.58 -6.99
CA GLY A 2 17.98 12.87 -5.91
C GLY A 2 17.62 11.47 -6.40
N THR A 3 17.84 10.44 -5.58
CA THR A 3 17.41 9.08 -5.92
C THR A 3 15.89 9.01 -5.83
N ASP A 4 15.24 9.03 -6.98
CA ASP A 4 13.84 8.63 -7.08
C ASP A 4 13.70 7.24 -6.44
N SER A 5 12.69 7.09 -5.59
CA SER A 5 12.44 5.82 -4.89
C SER A 5 11.02 5.36 -5.14
N ILE A 6 10.87 4.07 -5.38
CA ILE A 6 9.56 3.42 -5.43
C ILE A 6 9.24 2.99 -4.00
N ASN A 7 8.08 3.42 -3.52
CA ASN A 7 7.53 3.08 -2.22
C ASN A 7 6.28 2.24 -2.42
N ALA A 8 6.03 1.30 -1.52
CA ALA A 8 4.82 0.51 -1.52
C ALA A 8 4.18 0.52 -0.13
N VAL A 9 2.86 0.58 -0.09
CA VAL A 9 2.05 0.42 1.11
C VAL A 9 1.12 -0.76 0.90
N ILE A 10 1.14 -1.69 1.85
CA ILE A 10 0.21 -2.82 1.89
C ILE A 10 -0.71 -2.59 3.09
N ASP A 11 -2.01 -2.55 2.84
CA ASP A 11 -3.04 -2.54 3.88
C ASP A 11 -3.71 -3.91 3.92
N ILE A 12 -3.68 -4.54 5.10
CA ILE A 12 -4.26 -5.86 5.36
C ILE A 12 -5.56 -5.67 6.13
N GLY A 13 -6.64 -5.48 5.40
CA GLY A 13 -7.98 -5.33 5.97
C GLY A 13 -8.69 -6.67 6.16
N THR A 14 -9.74 -6.64 6.98
CA THR A 14 -10.58 -7.81 7.28
C THR A 14 -11.15 -8.50 6.04
N ASN A 15 -11.45 -7.74 4.97
CA ASN A 15 -12.06 -8.29 3.75
C ASN A 15 -11.16 -8.19 2.52
N SER A 16 -10.18 -7.30 2.54
CA SER A 16 -9.39 -6.95 1.37
C SER A 16 -7.93 -6.68 1.72
N LEU A 17 -7.04 -7.09 0.84
CA LEU A 17 -5.66 -6.63 0.77
C LEU A 17 -5.60 -5.49 -0.24
N LEU A 18 -5.03 -4.35 0.14
CA LEU A 18 -4.79 -3.23 -0.76
C LEU A 18 -3.28 -3.03 -0.92
N LEU A 19 -2.81 -2.86 -2.14
CA LEU A 19 -1.43 -2.52 -2.46
C LEU A 19 -1.42 -1.21 -3.25
N LEU A 20 -0.78 -0.19 -2.67
CA LEU A 20 -0.49 1.08 -3.34
C LEU A 20 1.03 1.15 -3.59
N VAL A 21 1.43 1.25 -4.85
CA VAL A 21 2.82 1.55 -5.23
C VAL A 21 2.89 2.99 -5.70
N ALA A 22 3.81 3.78 -5.16
CA ALA A 22 4.00 5.18 -5.51
C ALA A 22 5.48 5.53 -5.67
N GLN A 23 5.79 6.37 -6.65
CA GLN A 23 7.13 6.92 -6.82
C GLN A 23 7.25 8.23 -6.05
N LYS A 24 8.29 8.34 -5.21
CA LYS A 24 8.69 9.63 -4.66
C LYS A 24 9.48 10.36 -5.71
N VAL A 25 8.96 11.50 -6.16
CA VAL A 25 9.64 12.41 -7.09
C VAL A 25 10.01 13.66 -6.31
N THR A 26 11.32 13.96 -6.25
CA THR A 26 11.82 15.19 -5.63
C THR A 26 12.06 16.22 -6.73
N GLY A 27 11.25 17.26 -6.75
CA GLY A 27 11.37 18.37 -7.68
C GLY A 27 11.80 19.65 -6.98
N THR A 28 12.60 20.46 -7.67
CA THR A 28 12.82 21.86 -7.32
C THR A 28 11.68 22.68 -7.90
N SER A 29 10.82 23.22 -7.04
CA SER A 29 9.84 24.23 -7.46
C SER A 29 10.56 25.51 -7.90
N CYS A 30 10.03 26.19 -8.92
CA CYS A 30 10.50 27.52 -9.36
C CYS A 30 10.35 28.60 -8.27
N LEU A 31 9.60 28.32 -7.20
CA LEU A 31 9.17 29.29 -6.18
C LEU A 31 9.65 28.94 -4.76
N SER A 32 10.85 28.37 -4.61
CA SER A 32 11.66 28.37 -3.36
C SER A 32 11.49 27.25 -2.31
N SER A 33 11.23 25.99 -2.68
CA SER A 33 11.58 24.84 -1.81
C SER A 33 11.69 23.52 -2.58
N ASN A 34 12.53 22.61 -2.08
CA ASN A 34 12.53 21.21 -2.49
C ASN A 34 11.23 20.57 -2.00
N GLN A 35 10.34 20.23 -2.92
CA GLN A 35 9.11 19.51 -2.60
C GLN A 35 9.22 18.08 -3.10
N SER A 36 8.79 17.13 -2.27
CA SER A 36 8.69 15.73 -2.66
C SER A 36 7.22 15.37 -2.82
N TRP A 37 6.89 14.79 -3.97
CA TRP A 37 5.54 14.34 -4.29
C TRP A 37 5.54 12.82 -4.36
N LEU A 38 4.46 12.19 -3.88
CA LEU A 38 4.20 10.78 -4.13
C LEU A 38 3.27 10.68 -5.33
N ILE A 39 3.75 10.07 -6.41
CA ILE A 39 2.98 9.82 -7.62
C ILE A 39 2.52 8.36 -7.59
N PRO A 40 1.21 8.07 -7.47
CA PRO A 40 0.71 6.70 -7.54
C PRO A 40 1.08 6.07 -8.89
N LEU A 41 1.68 4.88 -8.85
CA LEU A 41 2.02 4.08 -10.04
C LEU A 41 0.99 2.96 -10.24
N SER A 42 0.58 2.30 -9.16
CA SER A 42 -0.43 1.25 -9.20
C SER A 42 -1.23 1.21 -7.90
N ASN A 43 -2.50 0.83 -8.03
CA ASN A 43 -3.39 0.55 -6.91
C ASN A 43 -4.10 -0.78 -7.21
N GLN A 44 -3.84 -1.78 -6.38
CA GLN A 44 -4.42 -3.11 -6.50
C GLN A 44 -5.26 -3.41 -5.27
N ALA A 45 -6.42 -4.02 -5.49
CA ALA A 45 -7.28 -4.50 -4.43
C ALA A 45 -7.57 -5.99 -4.66
N HIS A 46 -7.36 -6.80 -3.63
CA HIS A 46 -7.67 -8.22 -3.66
C HIS A 46 -8.62 -8.58 -2.52
N THR A 47 -9.71 -9.27 -2.85
CA THR A 47 -10.68 -9.74 -1.85
C THR A 47 -10.17 -11.02 -1.21
N VAL A 48 -9.99 -11.02 0.11
CA VAL A 48 -9.43 -12.16 0.87
C VAL A 48 -10.32 -12.63 2.02
N ARG A 49 -11.37 -11.88 2.41
CA ARG A 49 -12.39 -12.28 3.41
C ARG A 49 -11.80 -12.88 4.71
N LEU A 50 -10.66 -12.36 5.18
CA LEU A 50 -9.96 -12.83 6.39
C LEU A 50 -10.87 -12.87 7.64
N GLY A 51 -11.83 -11.95 7.73
CA GLY A 51 -12.77 -11.85 8.84
C GLY A 51 -13.82 -12.94 8.93
N GLU A 52 -14.12 -13.65 7.84
CA GLU A 52 -15.22 -14.64 7.82
C GLU A 52 -14.94 -15.82 8.76
N ASN A 53 -13.68 -16.25 8.86
CA ASN A 53 -13.28 -17.32 9.77
C ASN A 53 -12.87 -16.82 11.17
N LEU A 54 -12.43 -15.55 11.26
CA LEU A 54 -12.00 -14.94 12.52
C LEU A 54 -13.17 -14.73 13.50
N ALA A 55 -14.34 -14.33 12.99
CA ALA A 55 -15.50 -13.99 13.81
C ALA A 55 -16.06 -15.18 14.63
N ALA A 56 -15.91 -16.41 14.12
CA ALA A 56 -16.47 -17.60 14.76
C ALA A 56 -15.48 -18.31 15.71
N THR A 57 -14.17 -18.22 15.44
CA THR A 57 -13.16 -19.04 16.12
C THR A 57 -12.13 -18.22 16.90
N GLY A 58 -12.05 -16.90 16.67
CA GLY A 58 -10.96 -16.07 17.18
C GLY A 58 -9.60 -16.37 16.52
N CYS A 59 -9.57 -17.28 15.54
CA CYS A 59 -8.38 -17.66 14.78
C CYS A 59 -8.60 -17.42 13.28
N LEU A 60 -7.52 -17.14 12.56
CA LEU A 60 -7.54 -17.19 11.09
C LEU A 60 -7.54 -18.66 10.65
N SER A 61 -8.18 -18.97 9.52
CA SER A 61 -8.23 -20.32 8.97
C SER A 61 -6.89 -20.75 8.35
N ASP A 62 -6.53 -22.02 8.47
CA ASP A 62 -5.38 -22.61 7.79
C ASP A 62 -5.52 -22.44 6.26
N GLY A 63 -4.59 -21.73 5.62
CA GLY A 63 -4.60 -21.46 4.18
C GLY A 63 -4.49 -19.98 3.77
N ILE A 64 -4.48 -19.03 4.71
CA ILE A 64 -4.10 -17.64 4.40
C ILE A 64 -2.57 -17.57 4.28
N LEU A 65 -2.06 -17.64 3.05
CA LEU A 65 -0.68 -17.27 2.73
C LEU A 65 -0.64 -15.73 2.60
N LEU A 66 0.09 -15.06 3.51
CA LEU A 66 0.46 -13.65 3.37
C LEU A 66 1.75 -13.52 2.55
#